data_AF-A0A061NT55-F1
#
_entry.id   AF-A0A061NT55-F1
#
_cell.length_a   1.000
_cell.length_b   1.000
_cell.length_c   1.000
_cell.angle_alpha   90.00
_cell.angle_beta   90.00
_cell.angle_gamma   90.00
#
_symmetry.space_group_name_H-M   'P 1'
#
loop_
_entity.id
_entity.type
_entity.pdbx_description
1 polymer ?
#
loop_
_entity_poly.entity_id
_entity_poly.type
_entity_poly.pdbx_seq_one_letter_code
_entity_poly.pdbx_strand_id
1 'polypeptide(L)' 'MQKRNLTEDLFKPFDTIPDDVQFYVADKTLVIFFNQYDILPYVFGITYFPISLYALQEAIPDDGPLSRLL' A
#
# COMPACT_ATOMS: atom_id res chain seq x y z
N MET A 1 15.35 26.53 2.45
CA MET A 1 14.14 25.70 2.30
C MET A 1 13.00 26.45 1.63
N GLN A 2 12.63 27.66 2.09
CA GLN A 2 11.52 28.45 1.53
C GLN A 2 11.66 28.89 0.04
N LYS A 3 12.89 29.10 -0.45
CA LYS A 3 13.18 29.48 -1.85
C LYS A 3 12.82 28.42 -2.90
N ARG A 4 12.51 27.17 -2.50
CA ARG A 4 12.15 26.07 -3.40
C ARG A 4 10.71 25.57 -3.18
N ASN A 5 9.91 26.25 -2.35
CA ASN A 5 8.59 25.80 -1.90
C ASN A 5 8.59 24.36 -1.32
N LEU A 6 9.70 23.93 -0.72
CA LEU A 6 9.76 22.66 -0.01
C LEU A 6 9.19 22.89 1.40
N THR A 7 7.97 22.40 1.64
CA THR A 7 7.27 22.44 2.94
C THR A 7 7.72 21.29 3.85
N GLU A 8 7.42 21.39 5.15
CA GLU A 8 7.77 20.34 6.13
C GLU A 8 7.06 19.01 5.85
N ASP A 9 5.92 19.04 5.17
CA ASP A 9 5.14 17.85 4.79
C ASP A 9 5.95 16.86 3.92
N LEU A 10 6.96 17.33 3.19
CA LEU A 10 7.84 16.49 2.37
C LEU A 10 8.72 15.53 3.20
N PHE A 11 8.90 15.80 4.49
CA PHE A 11 9.75 15.00 5.37
C PHE A 11 8.95 14.27 6.46
N LYS A 12 7.62 14.29 6.38
CA LYS A 12 6.78 13.56 7.31
C LYS A 12 6.96 12.04 7.08
N PRO A 13 7.27 11.25 8.12
CA PRO A 13 7.28 9.80 8.00
C PRO A 13 5.92 9.27 7.55
N PHE A 14 5.93 8.17 6.79
CA PHE A 14 4.73 7.42 6.48
C PHE A 14 4.12 6.88 7.78
N ASP A 15 2.81 7.08 7.96
CA ASP A 15 2.10 6.76 9.19
C ASP A 15 1.08 5.63 8.96
N THR A 16 0.10 5.87 8.08
CA THR A 16 -0.94 4.90 7.72
C THR A 16 -1.22 4.88 6.23
N ILE A 17 -1.69 3.74 5.73
CA ILE A 17 -2.28 3.64 4.39
C ILE A 17 -3.60 4.44 4.33
N PRO A 18 -3.94 5.08 3.20
CA PRO A 18 -5.26 5.64 2.97
C PRO A 18 -6.35 4.55 2.89
N ASP A 19 -7.58 4.89 3.24
CA ASP A 19 -8.73 3.96 3.17
C ASP A 19 -9.04 3.52 1.73
N ASP A 20 -8.70 4.34 0.73
CA ASP A 20 -8.91 4.12 -0.70
C ASP A 20 -7.63 3.68 -1.43
N VAL A 21 -6.64 3.15 -0.69
CA VAL A 21 -5.38 2.68 -1.28
C VAL A 21 -5.63 1.63 -2.36
N GLN A 22 -4.85 1.72 -3.44
CA GLN A 22 -4.97 0.81 -4.56
C GLN A 22 -4.32 -0.54 -4.24
N PHE A 23 -4.96 -1.62 -4.67
CA PHE A 23 -4.46 -2.97 -4.49
C PHE A 23 -4.90 -3.89 -5.62
N TYR A 24 -4.23 -5.03 -5.74
CA TYR A 24 -4.70 -6.17 -6.54
C TYR A 24 -4.43 -7.48 -5.78
N VAL A 25 -4.98 -8.57 -6.29
CA VAL A 25 -4.76 -9.91 -5.74
C VAL A 25 -4.11 -10.79 -6.78
N ALA A 26 -3.06 -11.50 -6.39
CA ALA A 26 -2.39 -12.51 -7.21
C ALA A 26 -2.09 -13.73 -6.35
N ASP A 27 -2.47 -14.91 -6.84
CA ASP A 27 -2.40 -16.19 -6.13
C ASP A 27 -3.01 -16.11 -4.71
N LYS A 28 -2.17 -16.19 -3.66
CA LYS A 28 -2.57 -16.09 -2.25
C LYS A 28 -2.04 -14.83 -1.58
N THR A 29 -1.94 -13.73 -2.33
CA THR A 29 -1.32 -12.48 -1.88
C THR A 29 -2.16 -11.28 -2.28
N LEU A 30 -2.46 -10.43 -1.30
CA LEU A 30 -2.96 -9.07 -1.50
C LEU A 30 -1.76 -8.16 -1.71
N VAL A 31 -1.68 -7.48 -2.85
CA VAL A 31 -0.58 -6.56 -3.14
C VAL A 31 -1.12 -5.14 -3.10
N ILE A 32 -0.69 -4.37 -2.11
CA ILE A 32 -0.88 -2.92 -2.09
C ILE A 32 0.23 -2.30 -2.93
N PHE A 33 -0.11 -1.29 -3.72
CA PHE A 33 0.89 -0.56 -4.48
C PHE A 33 0.67 0.95 -4.42
N PHE A 34 1.75 1.69 -4.58
CA PHE A 34 1.77 3.14 -4.57
C PHE A 34 2.41 3.63 -5.87
N ASN A 35 1.78 4.62 -6.51
CA ASN A 35 2.33 5.27 -7.68
C ASN A 35 3.59 6.08 -7.32
N GLN A 36 4.29 6.55 -8.35
CA GLN A 36 5.48 7.37 -8.16
C GLN A 36 5.12 8.64 -7.36
N TYR A 37 5.95 8.97 -6.37
CA TYR A 37 5.77 10.11 -5.44
C TYR A 37 4.64 10.00 -4.42
N ASP A 38 3.85 8.92 -4.39
CA ASP A 38 2.80 8.75 -3.39
C ASP A 38 3.38 8.69 -1.97
N ILE A 39 4.42 7.87 -1.77
CA ILE A 39 5.05 7.68 -0.44
C ILE A 39 6.58 7.74 -0.47
N LEU A 40 7.21 7.64 -1.65
CA LEU A 40 8.67 7.63 -1.81
C LEU A 40 9.12 8.44 -3.04
N PRO A 41 10.38 8.89 -3.08
CA PRO A 41 10.94 9.58 -4.24
C PRO A 41 10.92 8.72 -5.52
N TYR A 42 10.90 9.40 -6.68
CA TYR A 42 10.87 8.80 -8.02
C TYR A 42 11.81 7.60 -8.25
N VAL A 43 13.02 7.63 -7.67
CA VAL A 43 14.03 6.58 -7.88
C VAL A 43 13.55 5.19 -7.43
N PHE A 44 12.55 5.14 -6.55
CA PHE A 44 11.93 3.90 -6.08
C PHE A 44 10.83 3.37 -7.03
N GLY A 45 10.44 4.13 -8.06
CA GLY A 45 9.42 3.73 -9.01
C GLY A 45 8.04 3.54 -8.38
N ILE A 46 7.26 2.60 -8.92
CA ILE A 46 6.03 2.11 -8.29
C ILE A 46 6.45 1.07 -7.25
N THR A 47 6.01 1.24 -6.01
CA THR A 47 6.34 0.31 -4.93
C THR A 47 5.20 -0.65 -4.65
N TYR A 48 5.56 -1.88 -4.30
CA TYR A 48 4.63 -2.99 -4.09
C TYR A 48 4.89 -3.60 -2.73
N PHE A 49 3.82 -3.85 -1.99
CA PHE A 49 3.83 -4.44 -0.65
C PHE A 49 2.95 -5.69 -0.67
N PRO A 50 3.54 -6.88 -0.94
CA PRO A 50 2.81 -8.13 -0.92
C PRO A 50 2.50 -8.54 0.53
N ILE A 51 1.23 -8.85 0.78
CA ILE A 51 0.72 -9.33 2.07
C ILE A 51 0.09 -10.69 1.83
N SER A 52 0.62 -11.71 2.52
CA SER A 52 0.07 -13.06 2.47
C SER A 52 -1.38 -13.06 2.99
N LEU A 53 -2.31 -13.68 2.26
CA LEU A 53 -3.70 -13.81 2.73
C LEU A 53 -3.79 -14.61 4.03
N TYR A 54 -2.84 -15.51 4.30
CA TYR A 54 -2.76 -16.21 5.59
C TYR A 54 -2.53 -15.28 6.77
N ALA A 55 -1.84 -14.14 6.57
CA ALA A 55 -1.64 -13.14 7.62
C ALA A 55 -2.92 -12.34 7.92
N LEU A 56 -3.90 -12.38 7.01
CA LEU A 56 -5.16 -11.66 7.09
C LEU A 56 -6.35 -12.59 7.38
N GLN A 57 -6.11 -13.88 7.64
CA GLN A 57 -7.15 -14.91 7.68
C GLN A 57 -8.29 -14.57 8.64
N GLU A 58 -7.99 -14.04 9.82
CA GLU A 58 -9.00 -13.65 10.82
C GLU A 58 -9.85 -12.43 10.40
N ALA A 59 -9.34 -11.62 9.46
CA ALA A 59 -10.02 -10.45 8.93
C ALA A 59 -10.77 -10.72 7.62
N ILE A 60 -10.57 -11.90 7.00
CA ILE A 60 -11.25 -12.29 5.77
C ILE A 60 -12.60 -12.93 6.13
N PRO A 61 -13.75 -12.36 5.67
CA PRO A 61 -15.04 -13.00 5.87
C PRO A 61 -15.10 -14.37 5.17
N ASP A 62 -15.73 -15.36 5.82
CA ASP A 62 -15.83 -16.74 5.32
C ASP A 62 -16.48 -16.82 3.92
N ASP A 63 -17.47 -15.97 3.66
CA ASP A 63 -18.18 -15.87 2.38
C ASP A 63 -17.60 -14.82 1.42
N GLY A 64 -16.48 -14.20 1.80
CA GLY A 64 -15.82 -13.16 1.02
C GLY A 64 -15.08 -13.70 -0.22
N PRO A 65 -14.81 -12.84 -1.23
CA PRO A 65 -14.11 -13.28 -2.44
C PRO A 65 -12.69 -13.80 -2.18
N LEU A 66 -12.01 -13.29 -1.13
CA LEU A 66 -10.66 -13.71 -0.74
C LEU A 66 -10.61 -15.08 -0.04
N SER A 67 -11.71 -15.54 0.57
CA SER A 67 -11.74 -16.85 1.24
C SER A 67 -11.56 -17.99 0.22
N ARG A 68 -11.96 -17.77 -1.03
CA ARG A 68 -11.78 -18.71 -2.15
C ARG A 68 -10.32 -18.92 -2.56
N LEU A 69 -9.40 -18.10 -2.06
CA LEU A 69 -7.97 -18.16 -2.36
C LEU A 69 -7.15 -18.73 -1.19
N LEU A 70 -7.73 -18.94 -0.02
CA LEU A 70 -7.07 -19.51 1.16
C LEU A 70 -6.74 -21.00 0.95
#